data_AF-A0A382YVK1-F1
#
_entry.id   AF-A0A382YVK1-F1
#
_cell.length_a   1.000
_cell.length_b   1.000
_cell.length_c   1.000
_cell.angle_alpha   90.00
_cell.angle_beta   90.00
_cell.angle_gamma   90.00
#
_symmetry.space_group_name_H-M   'P 1'
#
loop_
_entity.id
_entity.type
_entity.pdbx_description
1 polymer ?
#
loop_
_entity_poly.entity_id
_entity_poly.type
_entity_poly.pdbx_seq_one_letter_code
_entity_poly.pdbx_strand_id
1 'polypeptide(L)' 'MDFVIYILKKVFGYEHERSTQIMLAVHSKGKGVCGIFPKEIAEMKSHEINDIARAHEHPLISEIEPLSD' A
#
# COMPACT_ATOMS: atom_id res chain seq x y z
N MET A 1 4.39 -4.50 -11.39
CA MET A 1 5.03 -4.87 -10.11
C MET A 1 5.79 -3.68 -9.52
N ASP A 2 6.64 -3.00 -10.29
CA ASP A 2 7.46 -1.88 -9.81
C ASP A 2 6.69 -0.69 -9.24
N PHE A 3 5.52 -0.38 -9.78
CA PHE A 3 4.69 0.72 -9.29
C PHE A 3 4.26 0.54 -7.82
N VAL A 4 3.93 -0.69 -7.42
CA VAL A 4 3.56 -1.01 -6.04
C VAL A 4 4.76 -0.81 -5.11
N ILE A 5 5.96 -1.24 -5.54
CA ILE A 5 7.21 -1.03 -4.79
C ILE A 5 7.49 0.47 -4.65
N TYR A 6 7.36 1.25 -5.72
CA TYR A 6 7.51 2.70 -5.68
C TYR A 6 6.60 3.36 -4.65
N ILE A 7 5.31 3.00 -4.65
CA ILE A 7 4.34 3.52 -3.67
C ILE A 7 4.74 3.15 -2.24
N LEU A 8 5.11 1.89 -2.00
CA LEU A 8 5.48 1.42 -0.67
C LEU A 8 6.70 2.16 -0.12
N LYS A 9 7.71 2.41 -0.98
CA LYS A 9 8.88 3.22 -0.63
C LYS A 9 8.49 4.67 -0.34
N LYS A 10 7.62 5.28 -1.15
CA LYS A 10 7.24 6.69 -1.04
C LYS A 10 6.37 6.99 0.19
N VAL A 11 5.33 6.19 0.41
CA VAL A 11 4.31 6.47 1.45
C VAL A 11 4.70 5.95 2.83
N PHE A 12 5.48 4.86 2.88
CA PHE A 12 5.85 4.20 4.14
C PHE A 12 7.35 4.26 4.45
N GLY A 13 8.20 4.73 3.53
CA GLY A 13 9.65 4.74 3.73
C GLY A 13 10.24 3.34 3.81
N TYR A 14 9.57 2.32 3.25
CA TYR A 14 10.08 0.96 3.31
C TYR A 14 11.30 0.76 2.42
N GLU A 15 12.21 -0.08 2.89
CA GLU A 15 13.30 -0.57 2.07
C GLU A 15 12.79 -1.44 0.93
N HIS A 16 13.64 -1.63 -0.08
CA HIS A 16 13.29 -2.36 -1.30
C HIS A 16 12.84 -3.79 -1.00
N GLU A 17 13.51 -4.48 -0.08
CA GLU A 17 13.19 -5.87 0.28
C GLU A 17 11.78 -5.99 0.87
N ARG A 18 11.46 -5.20 1.89
CA ARG A 18 10.11 -5.16 2.50
C ARG A 18 9.04 -4.78 1.48
N SER A 19 9.33 -3.78 0.63
CA SER A 19 8.40 -3.36 -0.42
C SER A 19 8.12 -4.49 -1.41
N THR A 20 9.15 -5.25 -1.78
CA THR A 20 9.04 -6.39 -2.68
C THR A 20 8.21 -7.52 -2.05
N GLN A 21 8.40 -7.81 -0.77
CA GLN A 21 7.62 -8.82 -0.05
C GLN A 21 6.12 -8.48 -0.02
N ILE A 22 5.77 -7.23 0.29
CA ILE A 22 4.37 -6.78 0.29
C ILE A 22 3.79 -6.82 -1.13
N MET A 23 4.55 -6.36 -2.13
CA MET A 23 4.13 -6.42 -3.54
C MET A 23 3.86 -7.86 -3.99
N LEU A 24 4.73 -8.82 -3.63
CA LEU A 24 4.54 -10.23 -3.94
C LEU A 24 3.30 -10.81 -3.25
N ALA A 25 2.99 -10.37 -2.02
CA ALA A 25 1.75 -10.75 -1.34
C ALA A 25 0.52 -10.26 -2.12
N VAL A 26 0.49 -8.99 -2.54
CA VAL A 26 -0.59 -8.44 -3.38
C VAL A 26 -0.72 -9.23 -4.68
N HIS A 27 0.40 -9.49 -5.36
CA HIS A 27 0.39 -10.19 -6.64
C HIS A 27 -0.12 -11.64 -6.53
N SER A 28 0.31 -12.35 -5.48
CA SER A 28 0.05 -13.80 -5.34
C SER A 28 -1.27 -14.09 -4.63
N LYS A 29 -1.73 -13.19 -3.75
CA LYS A 29 -2.90 -13.39 -2.89
C LYS A 29 -4.05 -12.41 -3.18
N GLY A 30 -3.87 -11.51 -4.14
CA GLY A 30 -4.82 -10.44 -4.47
C GLY A 30 -4.79 -9.25 -3.49
N LYS A 31 -4.25 -9.42 -2.28
CA LYS A 31 -4.08 -8.34 -1.29
C LYS A 31 -2.86 -8.55 -0.41
N GLY A 32 -2.40 -7.46 0.22
CA GLY A 32 -1.26 -7.47 1.13
C GLY A 32 -1.36 -6.34 2.15
N VAL A 33 -0.97 -6.61 3.39
CA VAL A 33 -0.97 -5.62 4.47
C VAL A 33 0.29 -4.77 4.33
N CYS A 34 0.13 -3.47 4.07
CA CYS A 34 1.24 -2.53 4.03
C CYS A 34 1.64 -2.06 5.43
N GLY A 35 0.69 -1.88 6.35
CA GLY A 35 0.97 -1.60 7.77
C GLY A 35 -0.30 -1.49 8.62
N ILE A 36 -0.12 -1.35 9.93
CA ILE A 36 -1.20 -1.17 10.92
C ILE A 36 -0.93 0.16 11.64
N PHE A 37 -1.96 1.01 11.70
CA PHE A 37 -1.86 2.37 12.23
C PHE A 37 -3.15 2.76 12.95
N PRO A 38 -3.12 3.81 13.80
CA PRO A 38 -4.33 4.51 14.21
C PRO A 38 -5.18 4.90 12.98
N LYS A 39 -6.50 4.88 13.13
CA LYS A 39 -7.47 5.07 12.04
C LYS A 39 -7.14 6.27 11.15
N GLU A 40 -6.96 7.45 11.74
CA GLU A 40 -6.69 8.69 11.00
C GLU A 40 -5.41 8.63 10.16
N ILE A 41 -4.36 7.96 10.67
CA ILE A 41 -3.10 7.77 9.95
C ILE A 41 -3.30 6.76 8.80
N ALA A 42 -4.06 5.70 9.02
CA ALA A 42 -4.39 4.72 7.98
C ALA A 42 -5.21 5.38 6.85
N GLU A 43 -6.21 6.19 7.19
CA GLU A 43 -7.03 6.94 6.24
C GLU A 43 -6.19 7.89 5.37
N MET A 44 -5.33 8.69 6.01
CA MET A 44 -4.44 9.62 5.30
C MET A 44 -3.51 8.89 4.32
N LYS A 45 -2.87 7.81 4.76
CA LYS A 45 -1.97 7.03 3.90
C LYS A 45 -2.72 6.32 2.76
N SER A 46 -3.90 5.78 3.05
CA SER A 46 -4.73 5.13 2.02
C SER A 46 -5.18 6.13 0.94
N HIS A 47 -5.60 7.33 1.36
CA HIS A 47 -5.94 8.42 0.44
C HIS A 47 -4.74 8.81 -0.45
N GLU A 48 -3.55 9.00 0.15
CA GLU A 48 -2.33 9.32 -0.60
C GLU A 48 -1.98 8.26 -1.65
N ILE A 49 -2.07 6.97 -1.30
CA ILE A 49 -1.82 5.87 -2.23
C ILE A 49 -2.78 5.92 -3.42
N ASN A 50 -4.08 6.08 -3.13
CA ASN A 50 -5.12 6.09 -4.17
C ASN A 50 -4.99 7.29 -5.10
N ASP A 51 -4.58 8.45 -4.58
CA ASP A 51 -4.32 9.63 -5.41
C ASP A 51 -3.10 9.44 -6.32
N ILE A 52 -2.01 8.89 -5.79
CA ILE A 52 -0.81 8.59 -6.60
C ILE A 52 -1.16 7.57 -7.69
N ALA A 53 -1.91 6.52 -7.35
CA ALA A 53 -2.36 5.50 -8.30
C ALA A 53 -3.21 6.11 -9.43
N ARG A 54 -4.21 6.93 -9.07
CA ARG A 54 -5.05 7.63 -10.05
C ARG A 54 -4.25 8.58 -10.94
N ALA A 55 -3.33 9.36 -10.37
CA ALA A 55 -2.52 10.32 -11.11
C ALA A 55 -1.54 9.66 -12.11
N HIS A 56 -1.15 8.41 -11.86
CA HIS A 56 -0.31 7.60 -12.75
C HIS A 56 -1.12 6.61 -13.60
N GLU A 57 -2.45 6.77 -13.65
CA GLU A 57 -3.36 5.91 -14.44
C GLU A 57 -3.24 4.41 -14.10
N HIS A 58 -2.89 4.09 -12.85
CA HIS A 58 -2.78 2.72 -12.37
C HIS A 58 -4.03 2.29 -11.58
N PRO A 59 -4.50 1.04 -11.75
CA PRO A 59 -5.71 0.52 -11.09
C PRO A 59 -5.48 0.10 -9.64
N LEU A 60 -4.34 0.46 -9.03
CA LEU A 60 -4.04 0.09 -7.66
C LEU A 60 -5.02 0.76 -6.70
N ILE A 61 -5.56 -0.01 -5.75
CA ILE A 61 -6.46 0.49 -4.72
C ILE A 61 -5.87 0.14 -3.35
N SER A 62 -5.95 1.09 -2.43
CA SER A 62 -5.69 0.95 -1.01
C SER A 62 -7.00 1.12 -0.23
N GLU A 63 -7.22 0.24 0.73
CA GLU A 63 -8.37 0.25 1.64
C GLU A 63 -7.87 0.12 3.09
N ILE A 64 -8.70 0.52 4.04
CA ILE A 64 -8.43 0.33 5.47
C ILE A 64 -9.49 -0.57 6.08
N GLU A 65 -9.05 -1.46 6.97
CA GLU A 65 -9.93 -2.39 7.70
C GLU A 65 -9.58 -2.31 9.19
N PRO A 66 -10.57 -2.36 10.11
CA PRO A 66 -10.28 -2.52 11.53
C PRO A 66 -9.48 -3.80 11.79
N LEU A 67 -8.51 -3.71 12.69
CA LEU A 67 -7.81 -4.92 13.14
C LEU A 67 -8.82 -5.82 13.85
N SER A 68 -9.08 -6.99 13.29
CA SER A 68 -9.86 -8.03 13.93
C SER A 68 -8.90 -8.95 14.69
N ASP A 69 -9.30 -9.38 15.88
CA ASP A 69 -8.55 -10.36 16.70
C ASP A 69 -8.45 -11.73 16.01
#